data_AF-A0ABD1NX25-F1
#
_entry.id   AF-A0ABD1NX25-F1
#
_cell.length_a   1.000
_cell.length_b   1.000
_cell.length_c   1.000
_cell.angle_alpha   90.00
_cell.angle_beta   90.00
_cell.angle_gamma   90.00
#
_symmetry.space_group_name_H-M   'P 1'
#
loop_
_entity.id
_entity.type
_entity.pdbx_description
1 polymer ?
#
loop_
_entity_poly.entity_id
_entity_poly.type
_entity_poly.pdbx_seq_one_letter_code
_entity_poly.pdbx_strand_id
1 'polypeptide(L)'
;MKKADYIWHMKNSKYCICAKGYEVNSPRVVESIVYECIPVIISDNFVPPFFEILRWDSFAVFVFEKDIPNLKSILLSISERRYKLMQKRVKMVRQHFLWHTTPVKYDIFHMILHSVWYNRVFRLPPK
;
A
#
# COMPACT_ATOMS: atom_id res chain seq x y z
N MET A 1 -6.19 22.14 -9.20
CA MET A 1 -6.44 21.56 -7.86
C MET A 1 -5.36 22.07 -6.92
N LYS A 2 -5.71 22.74 -5.81
CA LYS A 2 -4.68 23.18 -4.84
C LYS A 2 -4.19 21.96 -4.05
N LYS A 3 -2.95 21.97 -3.57
CA LYS A 3 -2.36 20.87 -2.78
C LYS A 3 -3.21 20.50 -1.54
N ALA A 4 -3.85 21.50 -0.92
CA ALA A 4 -4.78 21.30 0.19
C ALA A 4 -6.00 20.45 -0.21
N ASP A 5 -6.55 20.66 -1.41
CA ASP A 5 -7.71 19.92 -1.92
C ASP A 5 -7.36 18.45 -2.17
N TYR A 6 -6.17 18.16 -2.73
CA TYR A 6 -5.72 16.79 -2.97
C TYR A 6 -5.61 15.98 -1.68
N ILE A 7 -4.92 16.53 -0.68
CA ILE A 7 -4.76 15.87 0.62
C ILE A 7 -6.11 15.66 1.29
N TRP A 8 -7.01 16.65 1.21
CA TRP A 8 -8.36 16.54 1.75
C TRP A 8 -9.14 15.40 1.09
N HIS A 9 -9.13 15.29 -0.24
CA HIS A 9 -9.80 14.21 -0.96
C HIS A 9 -9.21 12.83 -0.61
N MET A 10 -7.88 12.70 -0.53
CA MET A 10 -7.23 11.45 -0.16
C MET A 10 -7.64 10.97 1.24
N LYS A 11 -7.63 11.89 2.23
CA LYS A 11 -8.00 11.56 3.62
C LYS A 11 -9.48 11.23 3.80
N ASN A 12 -10.36 11.78 2.97
CA ASN A 12 -11.80 11.57 3.05
C ASN A 12 -12.31 10.45 2.13
N SER A 13 -11.43 9.85 1.32
CA SER A 13 -11.78 8.73 0.44
C SER A 13 -11.64 7.40 1.18
N LYS A 14 -12.59 6.47 0.97
CA LYS A 14 -12.49 5.10 1.50
C LYS A 14 -11.39 4.31 0.81
N TYR A 15 -11.30 4.47 -0.51
CA TYR A 15 -10.48 3.68 -1.42
C TYR A 15 -9.69 4.61 -2.35
N CYS A 16 -8.41 4.32 -2.58
CA CYS A 16 -7.55 5.08 -3.48
C CYS A 16 -7.02 4.15 -4.58
N ILE A 17 -7.40 4.45 -5.82
CA ILE A 17 -7.08 3.63 -6.98
C ILE A 17 -5.60 3.78 -7.34
N CYS A 18 -4.88 2.66 -7.26
CA CYS A 18 -3.47 2.50 -7.56
C CYS A 18 -3.33 1.62 -8.80
N ALA A 19 -3.73 2.14 -9.96
CA ALA A 19 -3.56 1.43 -11.22
C ALA A 19 -2.09 1.34 -11.63
N LYS A 20 -1.67 0.25 -12.26
CA LYS A 20 -0.34 0.17 -12.86
C LYS A 20 -0.16 1.29 -13.89
N GLY A 21 0.96 2.01 -13.79
CA GLY A 21 1.36 3.02 -14.78
C GLY A 21 2.27 2.41 -15.84
N TYR A 22 2.63 3.21 -16.84
CA TYR A 22 3.72 2.86 -17.77
C TYR A 22 5.07 2.77 -17.06
N GLU A 23 5.32 3.72 -16.15
CA GLU A 23 6.50 3.71 -15.28
C GLU A 23 6.29 2.80 -14.06
N VAL A 24 7.36 2.10 -13.66
CA VAL A 24 7.33 1.15 -12.54
C VAL A 24 7.26 1.85 -11.18
N ASN A 25 7.64 3.12 -11.10
CA ASN A 25 7.74 3.91 -9.88
C ASN A 25 6.61 4.93 -9.82
N SER A 26 5.53 4.56 -9.15
CA SER A 26 4.42 5.47 -8.86
C SER A 26 4.25 5.68 -7.35
N PRO A 27 4.08 6.94 -6.88
CA PRO A 27 3.90 7.21 -5.47
C PRO A 27 2.51 6.79 -4.95
N ARG A 28 1.54 6.45 -5.84
CA ARG A 28 0.13 6.19 -5.51
C ARG A 28 -0.08 5.23 -4.33
N VAL A 29 0.64 4.10 -4.33
CA VAL A 29 0.53 3.09 -3.27
C VAL A 29 1.05 3.64 -1.93
N VAL A 30 2.18 4.34 -1.95
CA VAL A 30 2.75 4.94 -0.74
C VAL A 30 1.87 6.10 -0.24
N GLU A 31 1.41 6.97 -1.14
CA GLU A 31 0.55 8.11 -0.79
C GLU A 31 -0.78 7.68 -0.20
N SER A 32 -1.44 6.66 -0.77
CA SER A 32 -2.68 6.12 -0.21
C SER A 32 -2.48 5.63 1.24
N ILE A 33 -1.40 4.90 1.51
CA ILE A 33 -1.06 4.47 2.87
C ILE A 33 -0.76 5.67 3.79
N VAL A 34 0.03 6.64 3.34
CA VAL A 34 0.39 7.84 4.10
C VAL A 34 -0.84 8.68 4.46
N TYR A 35 -1.84 8.72 3.60
CA TYR A 35 -3.10 9.44 3.84
C TYR A 35 -4.23 8.55 4.38
N GLU A 36 -3.90 7.33 4.83
CA GLU A 36 -4.83 6.39 5.49
C GLU A 36 -6.03 5.96 4.61
N CYS A 37 -5.85 6.03 3.30
CA CYS A 37 -6.79 5.60 2.28
C CYS A 37 -6.46 4.16 1.85
N ILE A 38 -7.46 3.27 1.78
CA ILE A 38 -7.19 1.86 1.43
C ILE A 38 -6.69 1.78 -0.02
N PRO A 39 -5.47 1.26 -0.27
CA PRO A 39 -4.96 1.09 -1.62
C PRO A 39 -5.77 0.03 -2.36
N VAL A 40 -6.26 0.40 -3.54
CA VAL A 40 -6.87 -0.50 -4.52
C VAL A 40 -5.88 -0.68 -5.66
N ILE A 41 -5.11 -1.76 -5.60
CA ILE A 41 -4.03 -2.05 -6.53
C ILE A 41 -4.64 -2.75 -7.75
N ILE A 42 -4.56 -2.09 -8.91
CA ILE A 42 -5.01 -2.66 -10.19
C ILE A 42 -3.77 -3.01 -11.00
N SER A 43 -3.40 -4.30 -10.99
CA SER A 43 -2.22 -4.83 -11.67
C SER A 43 -2.19 -6.35 -11.56
N ASP A 44 -1.85 -7.04 -12.65
CA ASP A 44 -1.76 -8.50 -12.66
C ASP A 44 -0.46 -9.04 -12.03
N ASN A 45 0.57 -8.21 -11.91
CA ASN A 45 1.90 -8.63 -11.48
C ASN A 45 2.60 -7.61 -10.56
N PHE A 46 1.83 -6.85 -9.77
CA PHE A 46 2.42 -5.95 -8.78
C PHE A 46 2.91 -6.73 -7.57
N VAL A 47 4.20 -6.60 -7.26
CA VAL A 47 4.79 -7.09 -6.01
C VAL A 47 4.92 -5.91 -5.06
N PRO A 48 4.13 -5.84 -3.97
CA PRO A 48 4.21 -4.74 -3.04
C PRO A 48 5.53 -4.70 -2.27
N PRO A 49 6.01 -3.51 -1.87
CA PRO A 49 7.19 -3.41 -1.01
C PRO A 49 6.93 -4.11 0.32
N PHE A 50 7.99 -4.75 0.85
CA PHE A 50 7.93 -5.50 2.11
C PHE A 50 6.89 -6.63 2.12
N PHE A 51 6.56 -7.22 0.96
CA PHE A 51 5.54 -8.29 0.82
C PHE A 51 5.80 -9.50 1.75
N GLU A 52 7.07 -9.76 2.06
CA GLU A 52 7.56 -10.82 2.92
C GLU A 52 7.28 -10.57 4.40
N ILE A 53 7.08 -9.31 4.77
CA ILE A 53 6.94 -8.84 6.15
C ILE A 53 5.49 -8.40 6.41
N LEU A 54 4.89 -7.71 5.45
CA LEU A 54 3.56 -7.12 5.55
C LEU A 54 2.52 -7.98 4.83
N ARG A 55 1.44 -8.29 5.53
CA ARG A 55 0.26 -8.95 4.97
C ARG A 55 -0.62 -7.97 4.20
N TRP A 56 -0.28 -7.69 2.95
CA TRP A 56 -0.98 -6.73 2.11
C TRP A 56 -2.47 -7.05 1.89
N ASP A 57 -2.83 -8.33 1.79
CA ASP A 57 -4.22 -8.81 1.70
C ASP A 57 -5.11 -8.36 2.88
N SER A 58 -4.49 -8.01 4.00
CA SER A 58 -5.19 -7.60 5.22
C SER A 58 -5.59 -6.11 5.22
N PHE A 59 -4.97 -5.28 4.38
CA PHE A 59 -5.17 -3.82 4.35
C PHE A 59 -5.24 -3.19 2.95
N ALA A 60 -5.07 -3.96 1.87
CA ALA A 60 -5.19 -3.53 0.49
C ALA A 60 -6.24 -4.36 -0.26
N VAL A 61 -6.76 -3.83 -1.36
CA VAL A 61 -7.60 -4.56 -2.33
C VAL A 61 -6.78 -4.77 -3.59
N PHE A 62 -6.65 -6.02 -4.05
CA PHE A 62 -6.04 -6.35 -5.33
C PHE A 62 -7.13 -6.64 -6.36
N VAL A 63 -6.99 -6.06 -7.54
CA VAL A 63 -7.92 -6.21 -8.66
C VAL A 63 -7.11 -6.50 -9.92
N PHE A 64 -7.48 -7.55 -10.64
CA PHE A 64 -6.87 -7.84 -11.95
C PHE A 64 -7.31 -6.81 -12.99
N GLU A 65 -6.47 -6.57 -13.99
CA GLU A 65 -6.76 -5.56 -15.02
C GLU A 65 -8.05 -5.90 -15.80
N LYS A 66 -8.30 -7.19 -16.04
CA LYS A 66 -9.54 -7.68 -16.66
C LYS A 66 -10.81 -7.36 -15.86
N ASP A 67 -10.70 -7.14 -14.55
CA ASP A 67 -11.83 -6.92 -13.63
C ASP A 67 -12.15 -5.44 -13.43
N ILE A 68 -11.43 -4.53 -14.11
CA ILE A 68 -11.72 -3.08 -14.10
C ILE A 68 -13.20 -2.75 -14.38
N PRO A 69 -13.89 -3.39 -15.37
CA PRO A 69 -15.32 -3.15 -15.58
C PRO A 69 -16.20 -3.44 -14.36
N ASN A 70 -15.76 -4.36 -13.49
CA ASN A 70 -16.46 -4.78 -12.27
C ASN A 70 -15.98 -4.03 -11.02
N LEU A 71 -15.02 -3.09 -11.14
CA LEU A 71 -14.36 -2.43 -10.01
C LEU A 71 -15.35 -1.85 -9.00
N LYS A 72 -16.41 -1.17 -9.47
CA LYS A 72 -17.45 -0.60 -8.61
C LYS A 72 -18.15 -1.69 -7.79
N SER A 73 -18.53 -2.80 -8.43
CA SER A 73 -19.18 -3.93 -7.77
C SER A 73 -18.27 -4.56 -6.72
N ILE A 74 -17.00 -4.78 -7.06
CA ILE A 74 -15.99 -5.32 -6.13
C ILE A 74 -15.88 -4.44 -4.89
N LEU A 75 -15.71 -3.13 -5.05
CA LEU A 75 -15.52 -2.21 -3.92
C LEU A 75 -16.79 -2.05 -3.06
N LEU A 76 -17.98 -2.11 -3.67
CA LEU A 76 -19.25 -2.08 -2.96
C LEU A 76 -19.58 -3.39 -2.22
N SER A 77 -19.03 -4.53 -2.70
CA SER A 77 -19.21 -5.83 -2.02
C SER A 77 -18.45 -5.94 -0.69
N ILE A 78 -17.48 -5.04 -0.45
CA ILE A 78 -16.72 -5.01 0.80
C ILE A 78 -17.60 -4.45 1.92
N SER A 79 -17.97 -5.31 2.87
CA SER A 79 -18.75 -4.91 4.04
C SER A 79 -18.09 -3.77 4.83
N GLU A 80 -18.92 -2.94 5.46
CA GLU A 80 -18.45 -1.82 6.29
C GLU A 80 -17.53 -2.30 7.45
N ARG A 81 -17.82 -3.46 8.03
CA ARG A 81 -16.98 -4.08 9.06
C ARG A 81 -15.58 -4.41 8.53
N ARG A 82 -15.50 -4.99 7.32
CA ARG A 82 -14.21 -5.31 6.68
C ARG A 82 -13.46 -4.03 6.31
N TYR A 83 -14.15 -3.03 5.75
CA TYR A 83 -13.57 -1.73 5.45
C TYR A 83 -12.91 -1.09 6.69
N LYS A 84 -13.64 -0.99 7.81
CA LYS A 84 -13.09 -0.41 9.07
C LYS A 84 -11.87 -1.16 9.58
N LEU A 85 -11.87 -2.49 9.47
CA LEU A 85 -10.72 -3.31 9.84
C LEU A 85 -9.50 -3.05 8.94
N MET A 86 -9.71 -2.95 7.63
CA MET A 86 -8.66 -2.62 6.68
C MET A 86 -8.10 -1.22 6.93
N GLN A 87 -8.97 -0.22 7.13
CA GLN A 87 -8.56 1.15 7.44
C GLN A 87 -7.71 1.23 8.71
N LYS A 88 -8.11 0.53 9.80
CA LYS A 88 -7.30 0.44 11.03
C LYS A 88 -5.92 -0.13 10.75
N ARG A 89 -5.82 -1.16 9.90
CA ARG A 89 -4.54 -1.77 9.52
C ARG A 89 -3.69 -0.86 8.64
N VAL A 90 -4.27 -0.13 7.69
CA VAL A 90 -3.56 0.91 6.91
C VAL A 90 -2.90 1.91 7.86
N LYS A 91 -3.66 2.40 8.85
CA LYS A 91 -3.14 3.32 9.86
C LYS A 91 -1.98 2.75 10.67
N MET A 92 -2.02 1.46 11.00
CA MET A 92 -0.92 0.78 11.71
C MET A 92 0.32 0.63 10.84
N VAL A 93 0.18 0.24 9.58
CA VAL A 93 1.33 0.03 8.69
C VAL A 93 1.92 1.34 8.18
N ARG A 94 1.18 2.45 8.23
CA ARG A 94 1.60 3.78 7.76
C ARG A 94 3.00 4.18 8.21
N GLN A 95 3.37 3.91 9.47
CA GLN A 95 4.69 4.25 10.00
C GLN A 95 5.85 3.63 9.20
N HIS A 96 5.64 2.43 8.63
CA HIS A 96 6.63 1.68 7.84
C HIS A 96 6.92 2.31 6.48
N PHE A 97 6.12 3.29 6.08
CA PHE A 97 6.23 4.01 4.81
C PHE A 97 6.62 5.48 4.98
N LEU A 98 6.87 5.93 6.21
CA LEU A 98 7.30 7.30 6.48
C LEU A 98 8.82 7.38 6.54
N TRP A 99 9.37 8.38 5.87
CA TRP A 99 10.78 8.75 5.96
C TRP A 99 10.97 9.80 7.05
N HIS A 100 11.94 9.59 7.93
CA HIS A 100 12.34 10.54 8.97
C HIS A 100 13.79 10.98 8.72
N THR A 101 14.12 12.24 9.01
CA THR A 101 15.48 12.77 8.87
C THR A 101 16.47 12.07 9.80
N THR A 102 16.03 11.79 11.02
CA THR A 102 16.69 10.86 11.95
C THR A 102 15.87 9.57 11.97
N PRO A 103 16.43 8.42 11.60
CA PRO A 103 15.66 7.18 11.55
C PRO A 103 15.01 6.83 12.89
N VAL A 104 13.74 6.43 12.86
CA VAL A 104 12.99 5.99 14.04
C VAL A 104 12.59 4.53 13.90
N LYS A 105 12.35 3.85 15.03
CA LYS A 105 12.05 2.42 15.04
C LYS A 105 10.92 2.07 14.06
N TYR A 106 11.18 1.08 13.19
CA TYR A 106 10.25 0.57 12.18
C TYR A 106 9.83 1.55 11.08
N ASP A 107 10.50 2.69 10.92
CA ASP A 107 10.29 3.54 9.76
C ASP A 107 10.77 2.89 8.45
N ILE A 108 10.55 3.59 7.33
CA ILE A 108 10.90 3.04 6.02
C ILE A 108 12.39 2.72 5.90
N PHE A 109 13.28 3.48 6.56
CA PHE A 109 14.72 3.22 6.56
C PHE A 109 15.02 1.86 7.19
N HIS A 110 14.48 1.60 8.39
CA HIS A 110 14.67 0.31 9.07
C HIS A 110 13.99 -0.84 8.31
N MET A 111 12.83 -0.60 7.70
CA MET A 111 12.12 -1.61 6.90
C MET A 111 12.91 -2.02 5.66
N ILE A 112 13.55 -1.06 4.98
CA ILE A 112 14.46 -1.32 3.86
C ILE A 112 15.65 -2.15 4.34
N LEU A 113 16.32 -1.74 5.42
CA LEU A 113 17.46 -2.46 5.97
C LEU A 113 17.10 -3.90 6.34
N HIS A 114 15.97 -4.10 7.01
CA HIS A 114 15.46 -5.41 7.37
C HIS A 114 15.14 -6.25 6.12
N SER A 115 14.50 -5.67 5.10
CA SER A 115 14.21 -6.36 3.84
C SER A 115 15.47 -6.82 3.11
N VAL A 116 16.49 -5.96 3.02
CA VAL A 116 17.78 -6.30 2.38
C VAL A 116 18.48 -7.41 3.16
N TRP A 117 18.56 -7.29 4.48
CA TRP A 117 19.14 -8.32 5.34
C TRP A 117 18.42 -9.67 5.20
N TYR A 118 17.09 -9.66 5.29
CA TYR A 118 16.26 -10.86 5.18
C TYR A 118 16.49 -11.57 3.83
N ASN A 119 16.48 -10.82 2.73
CA ASN A 119 16.69 -11.40 1.39
C ASN A 119 18.11 -11.95 1.21
N ARG A 120 19.14 -11.30 1.77
CA ARG A 120 20.52 -11.76 1.67
C ARG A 120 20.80 -13.01 2.49
N VAL A 121 20.22 -13.11 3.69
CA VAL A 121 20.51 -14.20 4.63
C VAL A 121 19.64 -15.44 4.37
N PHE A 122 18.36 -15.25 4.02
CA PHE A 122 17.41 -16.36 3.99
C PHE A 122 16.94 -16.75 2.59
N ARG A 123 17.15 -15.91 1.57
CA ARG A 123 16.64 -16.16 0.20
C ARG A 123 17.71 -16.35 -0.87
N LEU A 124 18.93 -15.84 -0.67
CA LEU A 124 20.04 -16.17 -1.56
C LEU A 124 20.75 -17.43 -1.04
N PRO A 125 20.98 -18.46 -1.89
CA PRO A 125 21.81 -19.58 -1.47
C PRO A 125 23.22 -19.07 -1.12
N PRO A 126 23.90 -19.66 -0.11
CA PRO A 126 25.30 -19.37 0.12
C PRO A 126 26.07 -19.70 -1.18
N LYS A 127 26.89 -18.75 -1.63
CA LYS A 127 27.80 -18.95 -2.77
C LYS A 127 28.81 -20.05 -2.48
#